data_AF-A0A8T4YNT6-F1
#
_entry.id   AF-A0A8T4YNT6-F1
#
_cell.length_a   1.000
_cell.length_b   1.000
_cell.length_c   1.000
_cell.angle_alpha   90.00
_cell.angle_beta   90.00
_cell.angle_gamma   90.00
#
_symmetry.space_group_name_H-M   'P 1'
#
loop_
_entity.id
_entity.type
_entity.pdbx_description
1 polymer ?
#
loop_
_entity_poly.entity_id
_entity_poly.type
_entity_poly.pdbx_seq_one_letter_code
_entity_poly.pdbx_strand_id
1 'polypeptide(L)'
;MSFLPTEPPWSTLFILLLAAVISFLINLVNRLTTDPEKTKAWRKEIAEWNEQLRKARRNGDKKQMEKLMKKQQYILQLQAKMSWQSMKVSFLFFIPLMIVWYFLGWTYGGKEIAYFPGIGFQLLWFPSLFWWYLLATLSAL
;
A
#
# COMPACT_ATOMS: atom_id res chain seq x y z
N MET A 1 -17.43 34.30 -30.91
CA MET A 1 -18.14 33.32 -30.05
C MET A 1 -17.79 31.92 -30.54
N SER A 2 -16.82 31.25 -29.91
CA SER A 2 -16.63 29.79 -30.00
C SER A 2 -15.46 29.37 -29.09
N PHE A 3 -15.67 29.46 -27.77
CA PHE A 3 -14.79 28.87 -26.76
C PHE A 3 -15.55 27.72 -26.10
N LEU A 4 -15.77 26.64 -26.84
CA LEU A 4 -16.16 25.37 -26.25
C LEU A 4 -15.17 24.33 -26.78
N PRO A 5 -14.31 23.75 -25.93
CA PRO A 5 -13.50 22.62 -26.36
C PRO A 5 -14.46 21.46 -26.71
N THR A 6 -14.57 21.16 -27.99
CA THR A 6 -15.29 20.02 -28.56
C THR A 6 -14.41 18.77 -28.46
N GLU A 7 -14.06 18.39 -27.24
CA GLU A 7 -13.52 17.05 -26.97
C GLU A 7 -14.67 16.19 -26.43
N PRO A 8 -14.79 14.92 -26.85
CA PRO A 8 -16.00 14.15 -26.62
C PRO A 8 -16.34 14.09 -25.11
N PRO A 9 -17.63 14.23 -24.74
CA PRO A 9 -18.09 14.38 -23.34
C PRO A 9 -17.82 13.16 -22.45
N TRP A 10 -17.22 12.11 -23.01
CA TRP A 10 -16.75 10.93 -22.29
C TRP A 10 -15.70 11.26 -21.22
N SER A 11 -14.79 12.20 -21.49
CA SER A 11 -13.73 12.56 -20.53
C SER A 11 -14.29 13.23 -19.27
N THR A 12 -15.29 14.10 -19.41
CA THR A 12 -15.91 14.81 -18.27
C THR A 12 -16.75 13.88 -17.42
N LEU A 13 -17.57 13.02 -18.05
CA LEU A 13 -18.34 11.99 -17.35
C LEU A 13 -17.42 10.99 -16.63
N PHE A 14 -16.29 10.63 -17.24
CA PHE A 14 -15.30 9.75 -16.65
C PHE A 14 -14.60 10.36 -15.44
N ILE A 15 -14.16 11.63 -15.53
CA ILE A 15 -13.56 12.35 -14.40
C ILE A 15 -14.56 12.52 -13.25
N LEU A 16 -15.83 12.78 -13.56
CA LEU A 16 -16.88 12.84 -12.53
C LEU A 16 -17.10 11.48 -11.85
N LEU A 17 -17.12 10.40 -12.63
CA LEU A 17 -17.24 9.04 -12.10
C LEU A 17 -16.02 8.67 -11.25
N LEU A 18 -14.81 9.03 -11.70
CA LEU A 18 -13.56 8.87 -10.97
C LEU A 18 -13.58 9.65 -9.64
N ALA A 19 -13.97 10.92 -9.68
CA ALA A 19 -14.07 11.77 -8.50
C ALA A 19 -15.10 11.22 -7.51
N ALA A 20 -16.22 10.67 -8.00
CA ALA A 20 -17.23 10.01 -7.18
C ALA A 20 -16.68 8.74 -6.52
N VAL A 21 -15.95 7.91 -7.26
CA VAL A 21 -15.29 6.71 -6.72
C VAL A 21 -14.23 7.10 -5.69
N ILE A 22 -13.35 8.06 -5.98
CA ILE A 22 -12.33 8.54 -5.04
C ILE A 22 -12.98 9.10 -3.77
N SER A 23 -14.03 9.92 -3.90
CA SER A 23 -14.74 10.49 -2.74
C SER A 23 -15.40 9.40 -1.91
N PHE A 24 -16.02 8.40 -2.55
CA PHE A 24 -16.59 7.25 -1.87
C PHE A 24 -15.53 6.42 -1.14
N LEU A 25 -14.39 6.19 -1.78
CA LEU A 25 -13.23 5.49 -1.24
C LEU A 25 -12.64 6.22 -0.02
N ILE A 26 -12.43 7.54 -0.11
CA ILE A 26 -11.95 8.37 1.00
C ILE A 26 -12.91 8.29 2.19
N ASN A 27 -14.21 8.40 1.93
CA ASN A 27 -15.23 8.31 2.98
C ASN A 27 -15.25 6.90 3.62
N LEU A 28 -15.04 5.85 2.83
CA LEU A 28 -14.91 4.48 3.30
C LEU A 28 -13.68 4.29 4.20
N VAL A 29 -12.55 4.92 3.88
CA VAL A 29 -11.34 4.87 4.70
C VAL A 29 -11.48 5.67 5.98
N ASN A 30 -12.06 6.86 5.91
CA ASN A 30 -12.37 7.61 7.13
C ASN A 30 -13.27 6.77 8.04
N ARG A 31 -14.28 6.09 7.50
CA ARG A 31 -15.14 5.22 8.31
C ARG A 31 -14.44 3.95 8.83
N LEU A 32 -13.56 3.33 8.03
CA LEU A 32 -12.91 2.06 8.38
C LEU A 32 -11.72 2.25 9.33
N THR A 33 -11.03 3.39 9.25
CA THR A 33 -9.81 3.69 10.02
C THR A 33 -10.12 4.42 11.34
N THR A 34 -11.36 4.86 11.58
CA THR A 34 -11.78 5.59 12.79
C THR A 34 -12.00 4.69 14.03
N ASP A 35 -11.25 3.60 14.18
CA ASP A 35 -11.16 2.84 15.44
C ASP A 35 -9.70 2.77 15.96
N PRO A 36 -9.00 3.91 16.14
CA PRO A 36 -7.61 3.92 16.61
C PRO A 36 -7.44 3.26 17.99
N GLU A 37 -8.49 3.30 18.84
CA GLU A 37 -8.47 2.68 20.15
C GLU A 37 -8.40 1.15 20.09
N LYS A 38 -9.15 0.50 19.20
CA LYS A 38 -9.13 -0.97 19.05
C LYS A 38 -7.80 -1.45 18.51
N THR A 39 -7.23 -0.72 17.55
CA THR A 39 -5.90 -1.04 17.00
C THR A 39 -4.81 -0.92 18.08
N LYS A 40 -4.91 0.07 18.98
CA LYS A 40 -3.97 0.25 20.10
C LYS A 40 -4.08 -0.90 21.11
N ALA A 41 -5.30 -1.31 21.45
CA ALA A 41 -5.55 -2.44 22.35
C ALA A 41 -5.00 -3.76 21.78
N TRP A 42 -5.28 -4.06 20.50
CA TRP A 42 -4.76 -5.26 19.83
C TRP A 42 -3.23 -5.27 19.75
N ARG A 43 -2.60 -4.13 19.44
CA ARG A 43 -1.14 -4.02 19.44
C ARG A 43 -0.53 -4.30 20.81
N LYS A 44 -1.16 -3.84 21.89
CA LYS A 44 -0.71 -4.08 23.27
C LYS A 44 -0.79 -5.57 23.61
N GLU A 45 -1.92 -6.22 23.29
CA GLU A 45 -2.11 -7.65 23.54
C GLU A 45 -1.10 -8.53 22.76
N ILE A 46 -0.79 -8.17 21.52
CA ILE A 46 0.24 -8.83 20.71
C ILE A 46 1.63 -8.66 21.32
N ALA A 47 1.95 -7.45 21.81
CA ALA A 47 3.24 -7.18 22.44
C ALA A 47 3.42 -7.99 23.73
N GLU A 48 2.39 -8.04 24.58
CA GLU A 48 2.39 -8.84 25.81
C GLU A 48 2.52 -10.35 25.51
N TRP A 49 1.81 -10.86 24.50
CA TRP A 49 1.93 -12.26 24.08
C TRP A 49 3.34 -12.59 23.56
N ASN A 50 3.94 -11.69 22.77
CA ASN A 50 5.28 -11.90 22.21
C ASN A 50 6.36 -11.89 23.31
N GLU A 51 6.20 -11.04 24.33
CA GLU A 51 7.07 -11.02 25.49
C GLU A 51 6.97 -12.32 26.31
N GLN A 52 5.74 -12.81 26.54
CA GLN A 52 5.50 -14.10 27.20
C GLN A 52 6.10 -15.26 26.41
N LEU A 53 5.94 -15.27 25.08
CA LEU A 53 6.52 -16.27 24.19
C LEU A 53 8.04 -16.28 24.28
N ARG A 54 8.67 -15.10 24.28
CA ARG A 54 10.13 -14.97 24.40
C ARG A 54 10.64 -15.45 25.75
N LYS A 55 9.92 -15.15 26.84
CA LYS A 55 10.23 -15.65 28.19
C LYS A 55 10.07 -17.17 28.28
N ALA A 56 8.97 -17.73 27.79
CA ALA A 56 8.72 -19.17 27.77
C ALA A 56 9.75 -19.93 26.92
N ARG A 57 10.16 -19.36 25.78
CA ARG A 57 11.22 -19.93 24.93
C ARG A 57 12.59 -19.91 25.62
N ARG A 58 12.93 -18.85 26.34
CA ARG A 58 14.18 -18.75 27.13
C ARG A 58 14.20 -19.73 28.30
N ASN A 59 13.07 -19.91 28.97
CA ASN A 59 12.96 -20.75 30.16
C ASN A 59 12.72 -22.24 29.82
N GLY A 60 12.51 -22.60 28.55
CA GLY A 60 12.32 -24.00 28.11
C GLY A 60 11.01 -24.65 28.59
N ASP A 61 10.05 -23.87 29.07
CA ASP A 61 8.82 -24.38 29.68
C ASP A 61 7.81 -24.86 28.62
N LYS A 62 7.83 -26.16 28.32
CA LYS A 62 7.01 -26.78 27.27
C LYS A 62 5.51 -26.59 27.50
N LYS A 63 5.04 -26.61 28.76
CA LYS A 63 3.61 -26.45 29.10
C LYS A 63 3.12 -25.03 28.84
N GLN A 64 3.94 -24.02 29.16
CA GLN A 64 3.62 -22.63 28.86
C GLN A 64 3.67 -22.35 27.36
N MET A 65 4.66 -22.93 26.66
CA MET A 65 4.77 -22.81 25.20
C MET A 65 3.52 -23.32 24.48
N GLU A 66 2.98 -24.48 24.87
CA GLU A 66 1.78 -25.04 24.25
C GLU A 66 0.54 -24.15 24.45
N LYS A 67 0.35 -23.59 25.66
CA LYS A 67 -0.72 -22.62 25.93
C LYS A 67 -0.58 -21.35 25.09
N LEU A 68 0.64 -20.84 24.94
CA LEU A 68 0.93 -19.66 24.13
C LEU A 68 0.77 -19.92 22.63
N MET A 69 1.07 -21.13 22.17
CA MET A 69 0.84 -21.59 20.79
C MET A 69 -0.65 -21.67 20.46
N LYS A 70 -1.51 -22.09 21.41
CA LYS A 70 -2.98 -22.01 21.22
C LYS A 70 -3.45 -20.56 21.07
N LYS A 71 -2.91 -19.64 21.88
CA LYS A 71 -3.18 -18.20 21.74
C LYS A 71 -2.61 -17.60 20.45
N GLN A 72 -1.55 -18.18 19.88
CA GLN A 72 -0.95 -17.72 18.64
C GLN A 72 -1.95 -17.66 17.49
N GLN A 73 -2.83 -18.67 17.36
CA GLN A 73 -3.84 -18.69 16.30
C GLN A 73 -4.81 -17.51 16.42
N TYR A 74 -5.25 -17.19 17.64
CA TYR A 74 -6.09 -16.01 17.91
C TYR A 74 -5.36 -14.70 17.57
N ILE A 75 -4.11 -14.58 18.00
CA ILE A 75 -3.26 -13.42 17.70
C ILE A 75 -3.04 -13.27 16.19
N LEU A 76 -2.80 -14.38 15.48
CA LEU A 76 -2.63 -14.40 14.03
C LEU A 76 -3.91 -13.93 13.32
N GLN A 77 -5.09 -14.36 13.77
CA GLN A 77 -6.36 -13.86 13.24
C GLN A 77 -6.53 -12.36 13.48
N LEU A 78 -6.13 -11.86 14.65
CA LEU A 78 -6.14 -10.43 14.98
C LEU A 78 -5.20 -9.65 14.05
N GLN A 79 -3.97 -10.16 13.85
CA GLN A 79 -2.98 -9.58 12.95
C GLN A 79 -3.45 -9.62 11.49
N ALA A 80 -4.11 -10.71 11.07
CA ALA A 80 -4.70 -10.83 9.75
C ALA A 80 -5.85 -9.83 9.55
N LYS A 81 -6.69 -9.59 10.55
CA LYS A 81 -7.73 -8.54 10.50
C LYS A 81 -7.12 -7.14 10.33
N MET A 82 -6.07 -6.81 11.09
CA MET A 82 -5.35 -5.54 10.94
C MET A 82 -4.65 -5.44 9.58
N SER A 83 -4.04 -6.53 9.11
CA SER A 83 -3.41 -6.59 7.78
C SER A 83 -4.44 -6.38 6.67
N TRP A 84 -5.62 -7.01 6.78
CA TRP A 84 -6.71 -6.84 5.83
C TRP A 84 -7.25 -5.40 5.83
N GLN A 85 -7.32 -4.77 6.99
CA GLN A 85 -7.65 -3.34 7.09
C GLN A 85 -6.60 -2.48 6.38
N SER A 86 -5.31 -2.67 6.67
CA SER A 86 -4.23 -1.94 5.98
C SER A 86 -4.22 -2.20 4.48
N MET A 87 -4.47 -3.44 4.05
CA MET A 87 -4.48 -3.81 2.64
C MET A 87 -5.64 -3.14 1.89
N LYS A 88 -6.82 -3.03 2.51
CA LYS A 88 -7.92 -2.22 1.95
C LYS A 88 -7.52 -0.76 1.77
N VAL A 89 -6.82 -0.18 2.74
CA VAL A 89 -6.30 1.19 2.63
C VAL A 89 -5.27 1.28 1.49
N SER A 90 -4.35 0.33 1.36
CA SER A 90 -3.39 0.30 0.25
C SER A 90 -4.07 0.16 -1.11
N PHE A 91 -5.06 -0.72 -1.25
CA PHE A 91 -5.86 -0.83 -2.47
C PHE A 91 -6.60 0.47 -2.78
N LEU A 92 -7.01 1.22 -1.76
CA LEU A 92 -7.61 2.54 -1.93
C LEU A 92 -6.70 3.52 -2.66
N PHE A 93 -5.41 3.52 -2.34
CA PHE A 93 -4.41 4.35 -3.01
C PHE A 93 -3.99 3.77 -4.37
N PHE A 94 -4.04 2.44 -4.50
CA PHE A 94 -3.71 1.75 -5.74
C PHE A 94 -4.75 1.97 -6.84
N ILE A 95 -6.04 2.02 -6.50
CA ILE A 95 -7.14 2.24 -7.46
C ILE A 95 -6.99 3.55 -8.25
N PRO A 96 -6.84 4.74 -7.63
CA PRO A 96 -6.67 5.98 -8.38
C PRO A 96 -5.38 5.97 -9.19
N LEU A 97 -4.30 5.38 -8.67
CA LEU A 97 -3.06 5.21 -9.42
C LEU A 97 -3.26 4.35 -10.68
N MET A 98 -3.99 3.23 -10.56
CA MET A 98 -4.34 2.36 -11.69
C MET A 98 -5.24 3.04 -12.71
N ILE A 99 -6.16 3.90 -12.28
CA ILE A 99 -7.01 4.64 -13.19
C ILE A 99 -6.19 5.66 -13.98
N VAL A 100 -5.26 6.37 -13.33
CA VAL A 100 -4.33 7.27 -14.01
C VAL A 100 -3.46 6.50 -15.00
N TRP A 101 -2.92 5.33 -14.61
CA TRP A 101 -2.12 4.47 -15.49
C TRP A 101 -2.89 3.92 -16.68
N TYR A 102 -4.13 3.46 -16.47
CA TYR A 102 -4.98 2.96 -17.53
C TYR A 102 -5.36 4.08 -18.51
N PHE A 103 -5.66 5.28 -18.00
CA PHE A 103 -5.93 6.45 -18.82
C PHE A 103 -4.68 6.85 -19.63
N LEU A 104 -3.51 6.96 -18.99
CA LEU A 104 -2.24 7.19 -19.68
C LEU A 104 -1.99 6.13 -20.77
N GLY A 105 -2.21 4.85 -20.45
CA GLY A 105 -2.03 3.76 -21.39
C GLY A 105 -3.01 3.79 -22.57
N TRP A 106 -4.25 4.24 -22.35
CA TRP A 106 -5.24 4.39 -23.42
C TRP A 106 -4.95 5.61 -24.30
N THR A 107 -4.67 6.78 -23.70
CA THR A 107 -4.43 8.02 -24.45
C THR A 107 -3.06 8.06 -25.11
N TYR A 108 -2.09 7.34 -24.54
CA TYR A 108 -0.69 7.36 -24.97
C TYR A 108 -0.15 5.99 -25.37
N GLY A 109 -1.02 4.97 -25.44
CA GLY A 109 -0.70 3.62 -25.94
C GLY A 109 -0.37 3.66 -27.43
N GLY A 110 0.89 3.99 -27.73
CA GLY A 110 1.40 4.14 -29.10
C GLY A 110 2.27 5.39 -29.32
N LYS A 111 2.37 6.31 -28.36
CA LYS A 111 3.35 7.39 -28.38
C LYS A 111 4.11 7.45 -27.05
N GLU A 112 5.43 7.29 -27.14
CA GLU A 112 6.38 7.53 -26.05
C GLU A 112 6.24 8.99 -25.57
N ILE A 113 5.60 9.20 -24.42
CA ILE A 113 5.29 10.55 -23.92
C ILE A 113 6.04 10.89 -22.64
N ALA A 114 6.92 10.00 -22.18
CA ALA A 114 7.90 10.33 -21.16
C ALA A 114 9.28 10.61 -21.80
N TYR A 115 9.40 11.72 -22.54
CA TYR A 115 10.70 12.40 -22.60
C TYR A 115 10.91 13.10 -21.25
N PHE A 116 11.58 12.45 -20.31
CA PHE A 116 12.25 13.17 -19.23
C PHE A 116 13.41 13.94 -19.87
N PRO A 117 13.38 15.28 -19.94
CA PRO A 117 14.55 16.03 -20.40
C PRO A 117 15.64 15.85 -19.34
N GLY A 118 16.53 14.89 -19.58
CA GLY A 118 17.62 14.48 -18.70
C GLY A 118 17.64 13.00 -18.26
N ILE A 119 16.58 12.20 -18.50
CA ILE A 119 16.50 10.79 -18.03
C ILE A 119 15.86 9.84 -19.07
N GLY A 120 15.61 10.30 -20.30
CA GLY A 120 15.02 9.48 -21.37
C GLY A 120 16.07 8.72 -22.19
N PHE A 121 15.91 7.40 -22.32
CA PHE A 121 16.68 6.43 -23.15
C PHE A 121 17.99 5.86 -22.59
N GLN A 122 18.60 6.43 -21.55
CA GLN A 122 19.82 5.83 -20.97
C GLN A 122 19.55 4.78 -19.90
N LEU A 123 18.39 4.73 -19.25
CA LEU A 123 18.21 3.81 -18.11
C LEU A 123 18.20 2.31 -18.49
N LEU A 124 17.87 1.97 -19.73
CA LEU A 124 17.91 0.58 -20.21
C LEU A 124 19.34 0.06 -20.44
N TRP A 125 20.35 0.94 -20.44
CA TRP A 125 21.72 0.58 -20.79
C TRP A 125 22.78 0.98 -19.74
N PHE A 126 22.37 1.44 -18.55
CA PHE A 126 23.31 1.78 -17.48
C PHE A 126 23.21 0.77 -16.32
N PRO A 127 24.00 -0.32 -16.35
CA PRO A 127 24.28 -1.08 -15.14
C PRO A 127 24.91 -0.22 -14.04
N SER A 128 25.43 0.99 -14.36
CA SER A 128 26.12 1.84 -13.38
C SER A 128 25.21 2.42 -12.29
N LEU A 129 23.95 2.76 -12.56
CA LEU A 129 23.05 3.32 -11.54
C LEU A 129 22.65 2.25 -10.51
N PHE A 130 22.44 1.02 -10.98
CA PHE A 130 22.21 -0.14 -10.11
C PHE A 130 23.43 -0.41 -9.24
N TRP A 131 24.63 -0.47 -9.81
CA TRP A 131 25.88 -0.66 -9.06
C TRP A 131 26.15 0.48 -8.06
N TRP A 132 25.85 1.74 -8.44
CA TRP A 132 26.05 2.90 -7.56
C TRP A 132 25.08 2.90 -6.38
N TYR A 133 23.79 2.58 -6.60
CA TYR A 133 22.81 2.44 -5.52
C TYR A 133 23.10 1.24 -4.60
N LEU A 134 23.58 0.14 -5.17
CA LEU A 134 23.99 -1.04 -4.41
C LEU A 134 25.18 -0.71 -3.51
N LEU A 135 26.19 0.00 -4.01
CA LEU A 135 27.33 0.48 -3.21
C LEU A 135 26.90 1.51 -2.15
N ALA A 136 26.05 2.47 -2.47
CA ALA A 136 25.58 3.47 -1.52
C ALA A 136 24.78 2.85 -0.37
N THR A 137 23.96 1.82 -0.65
CA THR A 137 23.20 1.10 0.37
C THR A 137 24.11 0.21 1.23
N LEU A 138 25.15 -0.39 0.64
CA LEU A 138 26.15 -1.18 1.36
C LEU A 138 27.03 -0.30 2.27
N SER A 139 27.30 0.95 1.90
CA SER A 139 28.04 1.90 2.76
C SER A 139 27.20 2.49 3.90
N ALA A 140 25.87 2.37 3.81
CA ALA A 140 24.93 2.87 4.81
C ALA A 140 24.47 1.80 5.83
N LEU A 141 25.02 0.58 5.72
CA LEU A 141 24.79 -0.58 6.58
C LEU A 141 26.00 -0.81 7.48
#